data_AF-Q0B0T5-F1
#
_entry.id   AF-Q0B0T5-F1
#
_cell.length_a   1.000
_cell.length_b   1.000
_cell.length_c   1.000
_cell.angle_alpha   90.00
_cell.angle_beta   90.00
_cell.angle_gamma   90.00
#
_symmetry.space_group_name_H-M   'P 1'
#
loop_
_entity.id
_entity.type
_entity.pdbx_description
1 polymer ?
#
loop_
_entity_poly.entity_id
_entity_poly.type
_entity_poly.pdbx_seq_one_letter_code
_entity_poly.pdbx_strand_id
1 'polypeptide(L)' 'MSSIKISRQDKNLMRKQLEEILSIQKDLDKKIDNYQQESVVEEYRGFWQELGQNNKDSIQRVSRYMVRKCNR' A
#
# COMPACT_ATOMS: atom_id res chain seq x y z
N MET A 1 15.11 17.09 19.00
CA MET A 1 15.39 16.20 17.85
C MET A 1 15.66 17.08 16.64
N SER A 2 16.84 16.96 16.03
CA SER A 2 17.25 17.77 14.89
C SER A 2 16.29 17.59 13.71
N SER A 3 15.73 18.69 13.21
CA SER A 3 14.93 18.71 11.99
C SER A 3 15.83 18.43 10.80
N ILE A 4 16.04 17.16 10.45
CA ILE A 4 16.68 16.78 9.18
C ILE A 4 15.86 17.43 8.06
N LYS A 5 16.43 18.44 7.40
CA LYS A 5 15.83 19.08 6.23
C LYS A 5 16.01 18.15 5.03
N ILE A 6 14.94 17.51 4.62
CA ILE A 6 14.90 16.68 3.40
C ILE A 6 14.74 17.62 2.21
N SER A 7 15.58 17.44 1.18
CA SER A 7 15.50 18.26 -0.04
C SER A 7 14.19 18.03 -0.79
N ARG A 8 13.76 19.02 -1.59
CA ARG A 8 12.57 18.87 -2.43
C ARG A 8 12.74 17.76 -3.47
N GLN A 9 13.96 17.56 -3.97
CA GLN A 9 14.27 16.49 -4.93
C GLN A 9 14.07 15.11 -4.29
N ASP A 10 14.58 14.90 -3.08
CA ASP A 10 14.41 13.62 -2.35
C ASP A 10 12.93 13.37 -2.01
N LYS A 11 12.19 14.40 -1.59
CA LYS A 11 10.74 14.28 -1.36
C LYS A 11 9.97 13.89 -2.62
N ASN A 12 10.33 14.46 -3.76
CA ASN A 12 9.69 14.14 -5.04
C ASN A 12 10.02 12.72 -5.51
N LEU A 13 11.28 12.29 -5.36
CA LEU A 13 11.69 10.92 -5.67
C LEU A 13 10.92 9.92 -4.80
N MET A 14 10.89 10.14 -3.49
CA MET A 14 10.13 9.31 -2.56
C MET A 14 8.64 9.28 -2.92
N ARG A 15 8.04 10.43 -3.28
CA ARG A 15 6.63 10.47 -3.71
C ARG A 15 6.38 9.53 -4.89
N LYS A 16 7.20 9.59 -5.94
CA LYS A 16 7.05 8.74 -7.13
C LYS A 16 7.14 7.25 -6.78
N GLN A 17 8.10 6.90 -5.92
CA GLN A 17 8.25 5.52 -5.45
C GLN A 17 7.01 5.05 -4.65
N LEU A 18 6.46 5.91 -3.78
CA LEU A 18 5.25 5.59 -3.04
C LEU A 18 4.01 5.48 -3.95
N GLU A 19 3.90 6.33 -4.97
CA GLU A 19 2.84 6.26 -5.99
C GLU A 19 2.89 4.94 -6.76
N GLU A 20 4.08 4.49 -7.15
CA GLU A 20 4.30 3.19 -7.80
C GLU A 20 3.87 2.04 -6.90
N ILE A 21 4.30 2.04 -5.63
CA ILE A 21 3.88 1.03 -4.64
C ILE A 21 2.36 1.03 -4.46
N LEU A 22 1.72 2.20 -4.35
CA LEU A 22 0.26 2.29 -4.22
C LEU A 22 -0.46 1.75 -5.47
N SER A 23 0.12 1.91 -6.66
CA SER A 23 -0.43 1.31 -7.88
C SER A 23 -0.39 -0.21 -7.81
N ILE A 24 0.77 -0.78 -7.47
CA ILE A 24 0.95 -2.23 -7.34
C ILE A 24 0.02 -2.80 -6.28
N GLN A 25 -0.11 -2.14 -5.13
CA GLN A 25 -0.98 -2.58 -4.05
C GLN A 25 -2.46 -2.58 -4.45
N LYS A 26 -2.91 -1.63 -5.27
CA LYS A 26 -4.28 -1.62 -5.81
C LYS A 26 -4.53 -2.77 -6.78
N ASP A 27 -3.55 -3.09 -7.62
CA ASP A 27 -3.66 -4.22 -8.54
C ASP A 27 -3.59 -5.55 -7.78
N LEU A 28 -2.79 -5.62 -6.71
CA LEU A 28 -2.77 -6.76 -5.79
C LEU A 28 -4.12 -6.93 -5.09
N ASP A 29 -4.74 -5.85 -4.62
CA ASP A 29 -6.06 -5.89 -3.97
C ASP A 29 -7.11 -6.55 -4.88
N LYS A 30 -7.17 -6.13 -6.14
CA LYS A 30 -8.06 -6.74 -7.15
C LYS A 30 -7.78 -8.22 -7.37
N LYS A 31 -6.50 -8.61 -7.42
CA LYS A 31 -6.12 -10.03 -7.59
C LYS A 31 -6.51 -10.87 -6.38
N ILE A 32 -6.30 -10.35 -5.18
CA ILE A 32 -6.72 -11.01 -3.93
C ILE A 32 -8.23 -11.22 -3.93
N ASP A 33 -9.01 -10.18 -4.24
CA ASP A 33 -10.46 -10.27 -4.30
C ASP A 33 -10.93 -11.31 -5.33
N ASN A 34 -10.32 -11.35 -6.51
CA ASN A 34 -10.63 -12.36 -7.53
C ASN A 34 -10.31 -13.78 -7.04
N TYR A 35 -9.11 -14.01 -6.49
CA TYR A 35 -8.71 -15.34 -6.00
C TYR A 35 -9.53 -15.79 -4.79
N GLN A 36 -9.97 -14.86 -3.95
CA GLN A 36 -10.92 -15.15 -2.87
C GLN A 36 -12.24 -15.68 -3.44
N GLN A 37 -12.78 -15.05 -4.49
CA GLN A 37 -14.03 -15.47 -5.13
C GLN A 37 -13.90 -16.81 -5.87
N GLU A 38 -12.76 -17.06 -6.51
CA GLU A 38 -12.46 -18.32 -7.21
C GLU A 38 -12.20 -19.49 -6.26
N SER A 39 -11.75 -19.21 -5.03
CA SER A 39 -11.45 -20.25 -4.04
C SER A 39 -12.72 -20.97 -3.61
N VAL A 40 -12.72 -22.30 -3.68
CA VAL A 40 -13.86 -23.14 -3.25
C VAL A 40 -13.75 -23.52 -1.77
N VAL A 41 -12.52 -23.75 -1.28
CA VAL A 41 -12.24 -24.14 0.09
C VAL A 41 -12.30 -22.91 1.01
N GLU A 42 -13.09 -23.01 2.09
CA GLU A 42 -13.32 -21.90 3.03
C GLU A 42 -12.03 -21.45 3.74
N GLU A 43 -11.17 -22.38 4.13
CA GLU A 43 -9.86 -22.08 4.73
C GLU A 43 -9.02 -21.16 3.83
N TYR A 44 -9.00 -21.42 2.52
CA TYR A 44 -8.26 -20.60 1.56
C TYR A 44 -8.92 -19.23 1.35
N ARG A 45 -10.26 -19.15 1.40
CA ARG A 45 -10.96 -17.85 1.40
C ARG A 45 -10.60 -17.02 2.62
N GLY A 46 -10.46 -17.64 3.78
CA GLY A 46 -10.02 -17.00 5.02
C GLY A 46 -8.63 -16.39 4.87
N PHE A 47 -7.70 -17.14 4.29
CA PHE A 47 -6.36 -16.63 3.99
C PHE A 47 -6.40 -15.40 3.06
N TRP A 48 -7.16 -15.45 1.95
CA TRP A 48 -7.28 -14.31 1.04
C TRP A 48 -7.89 -13.08 1.72
N GLN A 49 -8.88 -13.27 2.60
CA GLN A 49 -9.47 -12.20 3.38
C GLN A 49 -8.44 -11.51 4.28
N GLU A 50 -7.64 -12.30 5.00
CA GLU A 50 -6.58 -11.77 5.87
C GLU A 50 -5.52 -11.02 5.04
N LEU A 51 -5.07 -11.62 3.94
CA LEU A 51 -4.09 -11.00 3.05
C LEU A 51 -4.60 -9.67 2.47
N GLY A 52 -5.87 -9.62 2.06
CA GLY A 52 -6.52 -8.40 1.57
C GLY A 52 -6.61 -7.31 2.64
N GLN A 53 -6.96 -7.69 3.87
CA GLN A 53 -6.99 -6.74 4.99
C GLN A 53 -5.59 -6.15 5.27
N ASN A 54 -4.56 -7.00 5.30
CA ASN A 54 -3.18 -6.58 5.49
C ASN A 54 -2.70 -5.63 4.36
N ASN A 55 -3.10 -5.89 3.12
CA ASN A 55 -2.81 -5.02 1.98
C ASN A 55 -3.48 -3.63 2.13
N LYS A 56 -4.76 -3.60 2.54
CA LYS A 56 -5.51 -2.36 2.79
C LYS A 56 -4.87 -1.52 3.91
N ASP A 57 -4.45 -2.15 5.00
CA ASP A 57 -3.76 -1.45 6.09
C ASP A 57 -2.40 -0.88 5.63
N SER A 58 -1.67 -1.63 4.80
CA SER A 58 -0.43 -1.18 4.19
C SER A 58 -0.64 0.01 3.25
N ILE A 59 -1.66 -0.02 2.37
CA ILE A 59 -2.05 1.10 1.51
C ILE A 59 -2.32 2.37 2.34
N GLN A 60 -3.06 2.23 3.44
CA GLN A 60 -3.35 3.36 4.33
C GLN A 60 -2.07 3.92 4.97
N ARG A 61 -1.17 3.04 5.42
CA ARG A 61 0.12 3.45 6.00
C ARG A 61 0.97 4.22 5.00
N VAL A 62 1.10 3.71 3.78
CA VAL A 62 1.85 4.34 2.68
C VAL A 62 1.24 5.70 2.34
N SER A 63 -0.07 5.76 2.13
CA SER A 63 -0.79 6.99 1.79
C SER A 63 -0.61 8.07 2.87
N ARG A 64 -0.77 7.72 4.15
CA ARG A 64 -0.57 8.64 5.27
C ARG A 64 0.87 9.13 5.39
N TYR A 65 1.85 8.29 5.04
CA TYR A 65 3.26 8.71 5.04
C TYR A 65 3.54 9.71 3.92
N MET A 66 3.08 9.41 2.70
CA MET A 66 3.22 10.27 1.53
C MET A 66 2.66 11.67 1.79
N VAL A 67 1.44 11.76 2.33
CA VAL A 67 0.81 13.05 2.69
C VAL A 67 1.62 13.81 3.74
N ARG A 68 2.09 13.12 4.78
CA ARG A 68 2.79 13.77 5.91
C ARG A 68 4.22 14.20 5.59
N LYS A 69 4.93 13.47 4.74
CA LYS A 69 6.38 13.60 4.55
C LYS A 69 6.80 14.03 3.15
N CYS A 70 5.99 13.74 2.13
CA CYS A 70 6.31 14.08 0.74
C CYS A 70 5.50 15.28 0.23
N ASN A 71 4.24 15.46 0.65
CA ASN A 71 3.36 16.54 0.14
C ASN A 71 3.46 17.88 0.90
N ARG A 72 4.27 17.94 1.96
CA ARG A 72 4.54 19.15 2.75
C ARG A 72 5.86 19.80 2.37
#